data_AF-A0A7Z0DXX9-F1
#
_entry.id   AF-A0A7Z0DXX9-F1
#
_cell.length_a   1.000
_cell.length_b   1.000
_cell.length_c   1.000
_cell.angle_alpha   90.00
_cell.angle_beta   90.00
_cell.angle_gamma   90.00
#
_symmetry.space_group_name_H-M   'P 1'
#
loop_
_entity.id
_entity.type
_entity.pdbx_description
1 polymer ?
#
loop_
_entity_poly.entity_id
_entity_poly.type
_entity_poly.pdbx_seq_one_letter_code
_entity_poly.pdbx_strand_id
1 'polypeptide(L)'
;MGAKLVTFDDRGDGAELADMNICALLFEKTEDLKGEDIRLGVEYMILNPEIARYRRVRQSLASILVTLGGADTYGVTVRVAKWLSSKPFPVTIVAGPSFQHMAELEEVVSTAEPDRFKLLNQVPSLAAEMYGHDLAITGGGVTPFEACAAGLPCVVIANEPFEIPVGRALEGLGAAFFAGHHSEFDLGILEKAIPIRSMSETAMTKVDLGGVGRVAALLERLAA
;
A
#
# COMPACT_ATOMS: atom_id res chain seq x y z
N MET A 1 -13.68 31.90 -20.53
CA MET A 1 -13.84 30.53 -20.00
C MET A 1 -12.95 30.43 -18.77
N GLY A 2 -13.51 30.13 -17.60
CA GLY A 2 -12.73 29.90 -16.39
C GLY A 2 -12.04 28.54 -16.44
N ALA A 3 -10.87 28.41 -15.83
CA ALA A 3 -10.22 27.11 -15.65
C ALA A 3 -11.06 26.25 -14.69
N LYS A 4 -11.13 24.94 -14.96
CA LYS A 4 -11.72 23.96 -14.06
C LYS A 4 -10.70 23.55 -13.00
N LEU A 5 -11.11 23.50 -11.73
CA LEU A 5 -10.27 23.09 -10.61
C LEU A 5 -10.69 21.69 -10.15
N VAL A 6 -9.72 20.77 -10.16
CA VAL A 6 -9.88 19.42 -9.62
C VAL A 6 -8.83 19.16 -8.57
N THR A 7 -9.25 18.66 -7.41
CA THR A 7 -8.38 18.29 -6.30
C THR A 7 -8.36 16.78 -6.09
N PHE A 8 -7.30 16.27 -5.47
CA PHE A 8 -7.15 14.86 -5.14
C PHE A 8 -6.90 14.70 -3.65
N ASP A 9 -7.69 13.84 -3.01
CA ASP A 9 -7.61 13.54 -1.57
C ASP A 9 -7.54 14.80 -0.67
N ASP A 10 -8.14 15.91 -1.13
CA ASP A 10 -8.04 17.20 -0.47
C ASP A 10 -9.11 17.34 0.62
N ARG A 11 -8.65 17.45 1.87
CA ARG A 11 -9.47 17.72 3.06
C ARG A 11 -9.51 19.20 3.44
N GLY A 12 -8.72 20.03 2.77
CA GLY A 12 -8.55 21.45 3.08
C GLY A 12 -9.61 22.33 2.43
N ASP A 13 -9.57 23.62 2.78
CA ASP A 13 -10.52 24.61 2.26
C ASP A 13 -10.35 24.89 0.77
N GLY A 14 -9.20 24.51 0.18
CA GLY A 14 -8.98 24.57 -1.26
C GLY A 14 -9.99 23.76 -2.06
N ALA A 15 -10.48 22.65 -1.49
CA ALA A 15 -11.51 21.82 -2.09
C ALA A 15 -12.89 22.51 -2.18
N GLU A 16 -13.17 23.57 -1.39
CA GLU A 16 -14.44 24.33 -1.54
C GLU A 16 -14.57 25.02 -2.89
N LEU A 17 -13.43 25.35 -3.50
CA LEU A 17 -13.36 26.02 -4.79
C LEU A 17 -13.29 25.03 -5.95
N ALA A 18 -13.19 23.73 -5.67
CA ALA A 18 -13.00 22.71 -6.68
C ALA A 18 -14.33 22.34 -7.34
N ASP A 19 -14.34 22.35 -8.68
CA ASP A 19 -15.44 21.77 -9.45
C ASP A 19 -15.54 20.26 -9.21
N MET A 20 -14.44 19.60 -8.82
CA MET A 20 -14.43 18.17 -8.46
C MET A 20 -13.33 17.84 -7.44
N ASN A 21 -13.64 17.01 -6.46
CA ASN A 21 -12.67 16.45 -5.51
C ASN A 21 -12.66 14.92 -5.62
N ILE A 22 -11.54 14.35 -6.05
CA ILE A 22 -11.37 12.90 -6.26
C ILE A 22 -10.59 12.32 -5.08
N CYS A 23 -11.29 11.61 -4.21
CA CYS A 23 -10.79 11.12 -2.94
C CYS A 23 -10.69 9.58 -2.95
N ALA A 24 -9.56 9.06 -3.45
CA ALA A 24 -9.31 7.63 -3.55
C ALA A 24 -8.68 7.02 -2.28
N LEU A 25 -7.99 7.83 -1.47
CA LEU A 25 -7.30 7.43 -0.24
C LEU A 25 -8.02 7.86 1.04
N LEU A 26 -9.15 8.55 0.94
CA LEU A 26 -9.90 9.03 2.11
C LEU A 26 -11.02 8.05 2.48
N PHE A 27 -10.83 7.33 3.59
CA PHE A 27 -11.77 6.30 4.07
C PHE A 27 -12.48 6.67 5.39
N GLU A 28 -12.19 7.84 5.95
CA GLU A 28 -12.83 8.33 7.18
C GLU A 28 -13.21 9.80 7.06
N LYS A 29 -14.26 10.19 7.81
CA LYS A 29 -14.79 11.55 7.86
C LYS A 29 -15.04 12.11 6.46
N THR A 30 -15.65 11.29 5.61
CA THR A 30 -15.91 11.64 4.21
C THR A 30 -17.10 12.59 4.08
N GLU A 31 -17.93 12.69 5.13
CA GLU A 31 -19.05 13.62 5.25
C GLU A 31 -18.62 15.09 5.29
N ASP A 32 -17.39 15.39 5.71
CA ASP A 32 -16.84 16.74 5.82
C ASP A 32 -16.13 17.20 4.53
N LEU A 33 -16.08 16.33 3.51
CA LEU A 33 -15.38 16.65 2.27
C LEU A 33 -16.10 17.73 1.48
N LYS A 34 -15.29 18.56 0.82
CA LYS A 34 -15.71 19.75 0.07
C LYS A 34 -15.46 19.54 -1.43
N GLY A 35 -16.19 20.31 -2.24
CA GLY A 35 -16.16 20.27 -3.71
C GLY A 35 -17.57 20.24 -4.29
N GLU A 36 -17.74 20.78 -5.50
CA GLU A 36 -19.04 20.73 -6.20
C GLU A 36 -19.43 19.28 -6.55
N ASP A 37 -18.44 18.44 -6.87
CA ASP A 37 -18.61 17.02 -7.17
C ASP A 37 -17.56 16.17 -6.45
N ILE A 38 -17.98 15.29 -5.54
CA ILE A 38 -17.08 14.46 -4.74
C ILE A 38 -17.11 13.02 -5.25
N ARG A 39 -15.93 12.45 -5.52
CA ARG A 39 -15.75 11.08 -6.03
C ARG A 39 -14.92 10.28 -5.03
N LEU A 40 -15.55 9.29 -4.40
CA LEU A 40 -14.96 8.51 -3.33
C LEU A 40 -14.72 7.06 -3.75
N GLY A 41 -13.65 6.48 -3.21
CA GLY A 41 -13.46 5.04 -3.19
C GLY A 41 -12.30 4.54 -4.03
N VAL A 42 -11.92 3.30 -3.76
CA VAL A 42 -10.77 2.61 -4.36
C VAL A 42 -10.84 2.51 -5.88
N GLU A 43 -12.03 2.63 -6.47
CA GLU A 43 -12.21 2.68 -7.91
C GLU A 43 -11.58 3.94 -8.55
N TYR A 44 -11.37 5.02 -7.81
CA TYR A 44 -10.68 6.21 -8.35
C TYR A 44 -9.16 6.17 -8.13
N MET A 45 -8.62 5.07 -7.58
CA MET A 45 -7.19 4.94 -7.32
C MET A 45 -6.38 4.93 -8.63
N ILE A 46 -5.46 5.88 -8.76
CA ILE A 46 -4.53 5.95 -9.89
C ILE A 46 -3.30 5.10 -9.56
N LEU A 47 -3.26 3.88 -10.12
CA LEU A 47 -2.18 2.92 -9.90
C LEU A 47 -1.24 2.85 -11.11
N ASN A 48 0.01 2.44 -10.88
CA ASN A 48 0.99 2.25 -11.95
C ASN A 48 0.51 1.18 -12.96
N PRO A 49 0.33 1.53 -14.25
CA PRO A 49 -0.19 0.59 -15.25
C PRO A 49 0.72 -0.63 -15.49
N GLU A 50 2.00 -0.54 -15.12
CA GLU A 50 2.94 -1.68 -15.20
C GLU A 50 2.45 -2.89 -14.40
N ILE A 51 1.69 -2.67 -13.32
CA ILE A 51 1.12 -3.74 -12.48
C ILE A 51 0.34 -4.77 -13.31
N ALA A 52 -0.28 -4.35 -14.43
CA ALA A 52 -0.99 -5.25 -15.33
C ALA A 52 -0.14 -6.42 -15.85
N ARG A 53 1.18 -6.23 -15.98
CA ARG A 53 2.14 -7.25 -16.42
C ARG A 53 2.53 -8.24 -15.31
N TYR A 54 2.23 -7.90 -14.06
CA TYR A 54 2.73 -8.55 -12.86
C TYR A 54 1.60 -8.99 -11.91
N ARG A 55 0.44 -9.35 -12.47
CA ARG A 55 -0.70 -9.86 -11.70
C ARG A 55 -0.66 -11.39 -11.65
N ARG A 56 -0.88 -11.96 -10.46
CA ARG A 56 -1.14 -13.41 -10.29
C ARG A 56 -1.95 -13.67 -9.03
N VAL A 57 -2.61 -14.83 -8.96
CA VAL A 57 -3.19 -15.31 -7.70
C VAL A 57 -2.12 -16.02 -6.88
N ARG A 58 -1.91 -15.60 -5.64
CA ARG A 58 -0.98 -16.25 -4.69
C ARG A 58 -1.64 -17.49 -4.11
N GLN A 59 -0.89 -18.57 -3.94
CA GLN A 59 -1.46 -19.85 -3.47
C GLN A 59 -1.22 -20.07 -1.98
N SER A 60 0.00 -19.79 -1.51
CA SER A 60 0.44 -20.02 -0.13
C SER A 60 1.55 -19.04 0.21
N LEU A 61 1.77 -18.82 1.51
CA LEU A 61 2.85 -17.98 2.00
C LEU A 61 4.19 -18.72 1.87
N ALA A 62 5.04 -18.33 0.93
CA ALA A 62 6.40 -18.85 0.79
C ALA A 62 7.48 -17.76 0.91
N SER A 63 7.16 -16.51 0.61
CA SER A 63 8.09 -15.39 0.78
C SER A 63 7.38 -14.06 1.10
N ILE A 64 8.10 -13.17 1.77
CA ILE A 64 7.59 -11.87 2.23
C ILE A 64 8.37 -10.74 1.57
N LEU A 65 7.66 -9.75 1.04
CA LEU A 65 8.20 -8.46 0.65
C LEU A 65 7.95 -7.45 1.78
N VAL A 66 8.96 -6.68 2.18
CA VAL A 66 8.81 -5.57 3.13
C VAL A 66 9.11 -4.26 2.40
N THR A 67 8.13 -3.35 2.39
CA THR A 67 8.29 -2.00 1.80
C THR A 67 7.34 -1.00 2.46
N LEU A 68 7.86 -0.17 3.35
CA LEU A 68 7.07 0.73 4.21
C LEU A 68 6.92 2.15 3.61
N GLY A 69 7.17 2.29 2.30
CA GLY A 69 7.09 3.56 1.59
C GLY A 69 8.44 4.28 1.48
N GLY A 70 8.38 5.55 1.08
CA GLY A 70 9.56 6.29 0.63
C GLY A 70 10.57 6.63 1.71
N ALA A 71 10.11 7.09 2.87
CA ALA A 71 10.97 7.53 3.97
C ALA A 71 11.03 6.55 5.14
N ASP A 72 9.91 5.88 5.47
CA ASP A 72 9.77 5.10 6.71
C ASP A 72 10.45 5.81 7.90
N THR A 73 9.93 7.01 8.20
CA THR A 73 10.51 8.00 9.12
C THR A 73 10.89 7.39 10.47
N TYR A 74 10.11 6.43 10.94
CA TYR A 74 10.24 5.83 12.28
C TYR A 74 11.03 4.51 12.30
N GLY A 75 11.68 4.13 11.20
CA GLY A 75 12.49 2.91 11.12
C GLY A 75 11.66 1.65 11.34
N VAL A 76 10.39 1.64 10.92
CA VAL A 76 9.48 0.51 11.08
C VAL A 76 10.03 -0.72 10.36
N THR A 77 10.65 -0.54 9.21
CA THR A 77 11.33 -1.58 8.44
C THR A 77 12.38 -2.32 9.29
N VAL A 78 13.15 -1.61 10.12
CA VAL A 78 14.14 -2.23 11.02
C VAL A 78 13.45 -3.11 12.06
N ARG A 79 12.36 -2.64 12.66
CA ARG A 79 11.60 -3.40 13.67
C ARG A 79 10.91 -4.62 13.06
N VAL A 80 10.35 -4.48 11.86
CA VAL A 80 9.78 -5.59 11.09
C VAL A 80 10.87 -6.62 10.75
N ALA A 81 12.04 -6.18 10.29
CA ALA A 81 13.18 -7.07 10.01
C ALA A 81 13.60 -7.84 11.26
N LYS A 82 13.78 -7.17 12.41
CA LYS A 82 14.11 -7.79 13.70
C LYS A 82 13.12 -8.88 14.10
N TRP A 83 11.82 -8.61 13.94
CA TRP A 83 10.77 -9.59 14.23
C TRP A 83 10.86 -10.79 13.28
N LEU A 84 11.05 -10.54 11.98
CA LEU A 84 11.15 -11.57 10.94
C LEU A 84 12.42 -12.43 11.01
N SER A 85 13.50 -11.96 11.66
CA SER A 85 14.74 -12.71 11.81
C SER A 85 14.57 -14.06 12.50
N SER A 86 13.55 -14.18 13.37
CA SER A 86 13.21 -15.43 14.07
C SER A 86 12.22 -16.32 13.31
N LYS A 87 11.74 -15.89 12.13
CA LYS A 87 10.69 -16.56 11.35
C LYS A 87 11.29 -17.31 10.16
N PRO A 88 10.62 -18.33 9.60
CA PRO A 88 11.20 -19.19 8.55
C PRO A 88 11.03 -18.69 7.10
N PHE A 89 10.43 -17.51 6.87
CA PHE A 89 9.99 -17.08 5.54
C PHE A 89 10.99 -16.18 4.80
N PRO A 90 11.66 -16.57 3.70
CA PRO A 90 12.54 -15.68 2.93
C PRO A 90 11.98 -14.26 2.78
N VAL A 91 12.78 -13.25 3.15
CA VAL A 91 12.35 -11.85 3.16
C VAL A 91 13.15 -11.06 2.14
N THR A 92 12.46 -10.31 1.29
CA THR A 92 13.08 -9.21 0.56
C THR A 92 12.63 -7.89 1.15
N ILE A 93 13.57 -6.99 1.42
CA ILE A 93 13.32 -5.66 1.93
C ILE A 93 13.67 -4.66 0.85
N VAL A 94 12.71 -3.84 0.43
CA VAL A 94 12.93 -2.72 -0.49
C VAL A 94 12.84 -1.44 0.33
N ALA A 95 14.00 -0.86 0.63
CA ALA A 95 14.10 0.43 1.29
C ALA A 95 13.75 1.55 0.31
N GLY A 96 12.98 2.53 0.79
CA GLY A 96 12.61 3.70 0.01
C GLY A 96 13.77 4.69 -0.17
N PRO A 97 13.66 5.61 -1.16
CA PRO A 97 14.70 6.60 -1.48
C PRO A 97 15.17 7.47 -0.31
N SER A 98 14.31 7.71 0.66
CA SER A 98 14.54 8.64 1.76
C SER A 98 14.75 7.92 3.10
N PHE A 99 14.93 6.60 3.09
CA PHE A 99 15.12 5.80 4.29
C PHE A 99 16.43 6.16 5.02
N GLN A 100 16.32 6.62 6.27
CA GLN A 100 17.47 7.09 7.06
C GLN A 100 18.06 6.05 8.01
N HIS A 101 17.44 4.86 8.12
CA HIS A 101 17.82 3.84 9.11
C HIS A 101 18.59 2.66 8.48
N MET A 102 19.33 2.91 7.40
CA MET A 102 20.00 1.85 6.63
C MET A 102 21.06 1.09 7.43
N ALA A 103 21.88 1.80 8.22
CA ALA A 103 22.93 1.17 9.02
C ALA A 103 22.36 0.18 10.05
N GLU A 104 21.28 0.56 10.74
CA GLU A 104 20.59 -0.34 11.68
C GLU A 104 19.95 -1.53 10.97
N LEU A 105 19.42 -1.32 9.76
CA LEU A 105 18.83 -2.39 8.96
C LEU A 105 19.90 -3.40 8.52
N GLU A 106 21.06 -2.94 8.07
CA GLU A 106 22.19 -3.77 7.68
C GLU A 106 22.73 -4.61 8.84
N GLU A 107 22.77 -4.05 10.06
CA GLU A 107 23.13 -4.81 11.27
C GLU A 107 22.17 -5.98 11.54
N VAL A 108 20.86 -5.73 11.42
CA VAL A 108 19.84 -6.78 11.59
C VAL A 108 19.97 -7.87 10.54
N VAL A 109 20.21 -7.47 9.28
CA VAL A 109 20.32 -8.41 8.15
C VAL A 109 21.60 -9.25 8.27
N SER A 110 22.73 -8.64 8.64
CA SER A 110 24.03 -9.32 8.73
C SER A 110 24.12 -10.38 9.84
N THR A 111 23.26 -10.28 10.86
CA THR A 111 23.21 -11.22 11.99
C THR A 111 22.21 -12.36 11.78
N ALA A 112 21.42 -12.32 10.70
CA ALA A 112 20.46 -13.36 10.36
C ALA A 112 21.12 -14.58 9.69
N GLU A 113 20.37 -15.68 9.59
CA GLU A 113 20.82 -16.86 8.83
C GLU A 113 21.12 -16.49 7.36
N PRO A 114 22.08 -17.18 6.70
CA PRO A 114 22.37 -16.96 5.28
C PRO A 114 21.11 -17.08 4.41
N ASP A 115 21.02 -16.25 3.37
CA ASP A 115 19.90 -16.19 2.41
C ASP A 115 18.52 -15.85 3.01
N ARG A 116 18.46 -15.53 4.31
CA ARG A 116 17.23 -15.16 5.02
C ARG A 116 16.66 -13.84 4.51
N PHE A 117 17.52 -12.86 4.27
CA PHE A 117 17.17 -11.50 3.89
C PHE A 117 17.90 -11.09 2.61
N LYS A 118 17.14 -10.49 1.69
CA LYS A 118 17.65 -9.77 0.52
C LYS A 118 17.33 -8.29 0.71
N LEU A 119 18.36 -7.46 0.86
CA LEU A 119 18.20 -6.01 0.98
C LEU A 119 18.36 -5.36 -0.39
N LEU A 120 17.36 -4.57 -0.79
CA LEU A 120 17.34 -3.80 -2.03
C LEU A 120 17.14 -2.33 -1.69
N ASN A 121 17.99 -1.47 -2.26
CA ASN A 121 17.84 -0.03 -2.18
C ASN A 121 17.26 0.49 -3.48
N GLN A 122 15.98 0.83 -3.48
CA GLN A 122 15.19 1.08 -4.68
C GLN A 122 15.19 -0.11 -5.66
N VAL A 123 14.14 -0.18 -6.49
CA VAL A 123 14.06 -1.18 -7.56
C VAL A 123 13.55 -0.51 -8.83
N PRO A 124 13.96 -0.98 -10.03
CA PRO A 124 13.45 -0.44 -11.28
C PRO A 124 11.93 -0.59 -11.43
N SER A 125 11.37 -1.66 -10.85
CA SER A 125 9.93 -1.91 -10.83
C SER A 125 9.54 -2.59 -9.53
N LEU A 126 8.74 -1.91 -8.71
CA LEU A 126 8.16 -2.51 -7.51
C LEU A 126 7.11 -3.57 -7.88
N ALA A 127 6.39 -3.40 -8.99
CA ALA A 127 5.43 -4.38 -9.48
C ALA A 127 6.11 -5.70 -9.85
N ALA A 128 7.29 -5.65 -10.48
CA ALA A 128 8.09 -6.84 -10.76
C ALA A 128 8.57 -7.54 -9.48
N GLU A 129 9.00 -6.80 -8.46
CA GLU A 129 9.39 -7.40 -7.18
C GLU A 129 8.17 -8.02 -6.46
N MET A 130 7.03 -7.32 -6.42
CA MET A 130 5.76 -7.83 -5.87
C MET A 130 5.33 -9.16 -6.53
N TYR A 131 5.60 -9.33 -7.82
CA TYR A 131 5.30 -10.59 -8.53
C TYR A 131 6.02 -11.79 -7.91
N GLY A 132 7.25 -11.61 -7.43
CA GLY A 132 8.08 -12.67 -6.84
C GLY A 132 7.64 -13.14 -5.46
N HIS A 133 6.75 -12.41 -4.79
CA HIS A 133 6.38 -12.65 -3.39
C HIS A 133 4.93 -13.06 -3.18
N ASP A 134 4.61 -13.57 -2.00
CA ASP A 134 3.29 -14.10 -1.67
C ASP A 134 2.55 -13.33 -0.57
N LEU A 135 3.28 -12.50 0.19
CA LEU A 135 2.73 -11.52 1.12
C LEU A 135 3.61 -10.27 1.14
N ALA A 136 3.01 -9.09 1.24
CA ALA A 136 3.72 -7.85 1.52
C ALA A 136 3.50 -7.36 2.96
N ILE A 137 4.48 -6.71 3.56
CA ILE A 137 4.31 -5.84 4.73
C ILE A 137 4.57 -4.43 4.26
N THR A 138 3.57 -3.55 4.38
CA THR A 138 3.61 -2.22 3.79
C THR A 138 3.19 -1.11 4.74
N GLY A 139 3.51 0.13 4.37
CA GLY A 139 2.89 1.33 4.95
C GLY A 139 1.42 1.45 4.53
N GLY A 140 0.66 2.39 5.10
CA GLY A 140 -0.74 2.64 4.75
C GLY A 140 -0.94 3.77 3.73
N GLY A 141 -0.07 3.86 2.72
CA GLY A 141 -0.21 4.77 1.58
C GLY A 141 -0.84 4.11 0.35
N VAL A 142 -0.33 4.44 -0.85
CA VAL A 142 -0.79 3.84 -2.13
C VAL A 142 -0.28 2.40 -2.33
N THR A 143 0.92 2.09 -1.85
CA THR A 143 1.58 0.78 -2.04
C THR A 143 0.75 -0.45 -1.69
N PRO A 144 -0.03 -0.51 -0.59
CA PRO A 144 -0.89 -1.65 -0.34
C PRO A 144 -2.00 -1.83 -1.40
N PHE A 145 -2.46 -0.77 -2.06
CA PHE A 145 -3.38 -0.87 -3.20
C PHE A 145 -2.68 -1.40 -4.46
N GLU A 146 -1.43 -1.00 -4.70
CA GLU A 146 -0.61 -1.58 -5.77
C GLU A 146 -0.41 -3.09 -5.57
N ALA A 147 -0.08 -3.49 -4.34
CA ALA A 147 0.02 -4.90 -3.96
C ALA A 147 -1.30 -5.62 -4.20
N CYS A 148 -2.43 -5.06 -3.74
CA CYS A 148 -3.74 -5.66 -3.94
C CYS A 148 -4.09 -5.83 -5.42
N ALA A 149 -3.84 -4.82 -6.26
CA ALA A 149 -4.09 -4.88 -7.70
C ALA A 149 -3.21 -5.93 -8.40
N ALA A 150 -1.98 -6.15 -7.92
CA ALA A 150 -1.07 -7.22 -8.34
C ALA A 150 -1.49 -8.62 -7.83
N GLY A 151 -2.51 -8.68 -6.97
CA GLY A 151 -2.97 -9.87 -6.28
C GLY A 151 -2.06 -10.31 -5.14
N LEU A 152 -1.23 -9.43 -4.60
CA LEU A 152 -0.37 -9.69 -3.45
C LEU A 152 -1.10 -9.25 -2.17
N PRO A 153 -1.52 -10.18 -1.29
CA PRO A 153 -2.06 -9.82 0.02
C PRO A 153 -1.03 -9.02 0.83
N CYS A 154 -1.51 -8.16 1.74
CA CYS A 154 -0.61 -7.35 2.56
C CYS A 154 -0.98 -7.34 4.05
N VAL A 155 0.03 -7.08 4.88
CA VAL A 155 -0.10 -6.61 6.25
C VAL A 155 0.27 -5.14 6.26
N VAL A 156 -0.68 -4.28 6.63
CA VAL A 156 -0.51 -2.83 6.61
C VAL A 156 -0.14 -2.33 8.01
N ILE A 157 0.94 -1.59 8.10
CA ILE A 157 1.34 -0.83 9.30
C ILE A 157 1.16 0.65 8.96
N ALA A 158 0.38 1.38 9.75
CA ALA A 158 0.21 2.81 9.57
C ALA A 158 1.41 3.55 10.17
N ASN A 159 2.20 4.21 9.33
CA ASN A 159 3.30 5.06 9.78
C ASN A 159 2.80 6.39 10.33
N GLU A 160 1.66 6.87 9.84
CA GLU A 160 1.06 8.12 10.26
C GLU A 160 -0.40 7.89 10.67
N PRO A 161 -0.99 8.74 11.52
CA PRO A 161 -2.39 8.58 11.93
C PRO A 161 -3.38 8.56 10.76
N PHE A 162 -3.13 9.34 9.70
CA PHE A 162 -3.99 9.37 8.50
C PHE A 162 -3.91 8.11 7.65
N GLU A 163 -2.94 7.22 7.89
CA GLU A 163 -2.81 5.92 7.23
C GLU A 163 -3.63 4.82 7.93
N ILE A 164 -4.08 5.03 9.17
CA ILE A 164 -4.92 4.07 9.92
C ILE A 164 -6.20 3.71 9.15
N PRO A 165 -6.95 4.67 8.57
CA PRO A 165 -8.14 4.37 7.78
C PRO A 165 -7.84 3.52 6.54
N VAL A 166 -6.67 3.67 5.92
CA VAL A 166 -6.25 2.86 4.76
C VAL A 166 -6.12 1.39 5.15
N GLY A 167 -5.39 1.11 6.23
CA GLY A 167 -5.23 -0.24 6.74
C GLY A 167 -6.57 -0.90 7.08
N ARG A 168 -7.45 -0.18 7.80
CA ARG A 168 -8.79 -0.65 8.15
C ARG A 168 -9.68 -0.88 6.93
N ALA A 169 -9.61 -0.02 5.92
CA ALA A 169 -10.40 -0.17 4.70
C ALA A 169 -10.01 -1.44 3.93
N LEU A 170 -8.71 -1.69 3.76
CA LEU A 170 -8.23 -2.90 3.07
C LEU A 170 -8.49 -4.19 3.86
N GLU A 171 -8.42 -4.12 5.19
CA GLU A 171 -8.84 -5.21 6.06
C GLU A 171 -10.34 -5.50 5.93
N GLY A 172 -11.18 -4.47 5.95
CA GLY A 172 -12.62 -4.59 5.73
C GLY A 172 -12.98 -5.15 4.35
N LEU A 173 -12.13 -4.93 3.34
CA LEU A 173 -12.28 -5.56 2.02
C LEU A 173 -11.88 -7.04 2.00
N GLY A 174 -11.17 -7.54 3.02
CA GLY A 174 -10.60 -8.89 3.05
C GLY A 174 -9.34 -9.06 2.20
N ALA A 175 -8.72 -7.96 1.79
CA ALA A 175 -7.52 -7.95 0.94
C ALA A 175 -6.21 -7.84 1.75
N ALA A 176 -6.30 -7.36 2.99
CA ALA A 176 -5.17 -7.13 3.88
C ALA A 176 -5.49 -7.47 5.34
N PHE A 177 -4.47 -7.44 6.19
CA PHE A 177 -4.63 -7.29 7.64
C PHE A 177 -4.06 -5.97 8.09
N PHE A 178 -4.73 -5.30 9.03
CA PHE A 178 -4.20 -4.08 9.63
C PHE A 178 -3.46 -4.42 10.93
N ALA A 179 -2.14 -4.27 10.92
CA ALA A 179 -1.28 -4.56 12.08
C ALA A 179 -1.28 -3.45 13.13
N GLY A 180 -1.83 -2.27 12.83
CA GLY A 180 -1.87 -1.13 13.75
C GLY A 180 -0.96 0.03 13.34
N HIS A 181 -0.86 1.01 14.23
CA HIS A 181 0.00 2.18 14.07
C HIS A 181 1.45 1.85 14.44
N HIS A 182 2.43 2.52 13.83
CA HIS A 182 3.85 2.19 14.01
C HIS A 182 4.31 2.17 15.46
N SER A 183 3.69 2.95 16.35
CA SER A 183 4.02 2.96 17.78
C SER A 183 3.68 1.64 18.49
N GLU A 184 2.69 0.89 18.01
CA GLU A 184 2.06 -0.23 18.73
C GLU A 184 1.63 -1.39 17.81
N PHE A 185 2.21 -1.52 16.63
CA PHE A 185 1.80 -2.55 15.68
C PHE A 185 2.08 -3.97 16.21
N ASP A 186 1.24 -4.92 15.80
CA ASP A 186 1.37 -6.35 16.13
C ASP A 186 1.41 -7.21 14.86
N LEU A 187 2.46 -8.01 14.73
CA LEU A 187 2.65 -8.98 13.65
C LEU A 187 2.25 -10.41 14.04
N GLY A 188 1.64 -10.63 15.21
CA GLY A 188 1.16 -11.93 15.67
C GLY A 188 0.17 -12.61 14.72
N ILE A 189 -0.45 -11.85 13.80
CA ILE A 189 -1.26 -12.42 12.72
C ILE A 189 -0.46 -13.37 11.81
N LEU A 190 0.83 -13.09 11.61
CA LEU A 190 1.73 -13.91 10.80
C LEU A 190 2.12 -15.24 11.48
N GLU A 191 1.80 -15.40 12.76
CA GLU A 191 1.99 -16.67 13.49
C GLU A 191 0.81 -17.63 13.28
N LYS A 192 -0.27 -17.15 12.67
CA LYS A 192 -1.47 -17.92 12.33
C LYS A 192 -1.46 -18.30 10.85
N ALA A 193 -2.31 -19.26 10.49
CA ALA A 193 -2.53 -19.58 9.09
C ALA A 193 -3.25 -18.42 8.38
N ILE A 194 -2.56 -17.79 7.43
CA ILE A 194 -3.11 -16.71 6.61
C ILE A 194 -3.78 -17.30 5.35
N PRO A 195 -5.03 -16.92 5.02
CA PRO A 195 -5.73 -17.41 3.84
C PRO A 195 -5.26 -16.71 2.55
N ILE A 196 -3.97 -16.87 2.21
CA ILE A 196 -3.28 -16.16 1.11
C ILE A 196 -4.06 -16.19 -0.20
N ARG A 197 -4.55 -17.37 -0.60
CA ARG A 197 -5.31 -17.50 -1.85
C ARG A 197 -6.60 -16.69 -1.85
N SER A 198 -7.41 -16.82 -0.80
CA SER A 198 -8.68 -16.09 -0.71
C SER A 198 -8.45 -14.57 -0.65
N MET A 199 -7.44 -14.12 0.08
CA MET A 199 -7.08 -12.70 0.14
C MET A 199 -6.59 -12.19 -1.22
N SER A 200 -5.78 -13.00 -1.93
CA SER A 200 -5.25 -12.66 -3.25
C SER A 200 -6.35 -12.49 -4.30
N GLU A 201 -7.29 -13.44 -4.36
CA GLU A 201 -8.45 -13.39 -5.26
C GLU A 201 -9.35 -12.19 -4.91
N THR A 202 -9.56 -11.93 -3.61
CA THR A 202 -10.34 -10.78 -3.13
C THR A 202 -9.68 -9.46 -3.50
N ALA A 203 -8.37 -9.34 -3.27
CA ALA A 203 -7.59 -8.15 -3.58
C ALA A 203 -7.68 -7.78 -5.06
N MET A 204 -7.49 -8.75 -5.97
CA MET A 204 -7.59 -8.51 -7.42
C MET A 204 -9.00 -8.14 -7.88
N THR A 205 -10.03 -8.58 -7.15
CA THR A 205 -11.44 -8.31 -7.46
C THR A 205 -11.87 -6.93 -6.94
N LYS A 206 -11.38 -6.54 -5.76
CA LYS A 206 -11.78 -5.29 -5.09
C LYS A 206 -10.92 -4.09 -5.47
N VAL A 207 -9.69 -4.31 -5.93
CA VAL A 207 -8.77 -3.26 -6.37
C VAL A 207 -8.35 -3.56 -7.81
N ASP A 208 -8.91 -2.80 -8.75
CA ASP A 208 -8.62 -2.92 -10.19
C ASP A 208 -7.58 -1.88 -10.65
N LEU A 209 -7.27 -1.88 -11.96
CA LEU A 209 -6.35 -0.91 -12.60
C LEU A 209 -7.10 0.14 -13.46
N GLY A 210 -8.41 0.28 -13.28
CA GLY A 210 -9.29 1.12 -14.09
C GLY A 210 -9.34 2.58 -13.65
N GLY A 211 -8.72 2.95 -12.53
CA GLY A 211 -8.85 4.29 -11.95
C GLY A 211 -8.36 5.41 -12.87
N VAL A 212 -7.25 5.21 -13.59
CA VAL A 212 -6.77 6.18 -14.62
C VAL A 212 -7.86 6.47 -15.65
N GLY A 213 -8.53 5.44 -16.17
CA GLY A 213 -9.58 5.59 -17.17
C GLY A 213 -10.84 6.27 -16.61
N ARG A 214 -11.26 5.90 -15.39
CA ARG A 214 -12.41 6.51 -14.72
C ARG A 214 -12.17 7.99 -14.41
N VAL A 215 -10.99 8.33 -13.91
CA VAL A 215 -10.59 9.72 -13.66
C VAL A 215 -10.51 10.50 -14.97
N ALA A 216 -9.85 9.96 -16.02
CA ALA A 216 -9.79 10.63 -17.31
C ALA A 216 -11.18 10.94 -17.88
N ALA A 217 -12.11 9.98 -17.85
CA ALA A 217 -13.49 10.19 -18.30
C ALA A 217 -14.26 11.23 -17.47
N LEU A 218 -13.98 11.35 -16.16
CA LEU A 218 -14.54 12.40 -15.32
C LEU A 218 -14.03 13.79 -15.75
N LEU A 219 -12.72 13.91 -15.99
CA LEU A 219 -12.10 15.16 -16.43
C LEU A 219 -12.57 15.60 -17.82
N GLU A 220 -12.71 14.67 -18.76
CA GLU A 220 -13.25 14.95 -20.10
C GLU A 220 -14.69 15.49 -20.05
N ARG A 221 -15.54 14.91 -19.19
CA ARG A 221 -16.91 15.41 -19.00
C ARG A 221 -16.96 16.78 -18.33
N LEU A 222 -16.04 17.05 -17.40
CA LEU A 222 -15.97 18.33 -16.71
C LEU A 222 -15.51 19.47 -17.64
N ALA A 223 -14.70 19.14 -18.65
CA ALA A 223 -14.18 20.09 -19.62
C ALA A 223 -15.10 20.35 -20.82
N ALA A 224 -16.12 19.49 -21.03
CA ALA A 224 -17.10 19.61 -22.11
C ALA A 224 -18.18 20.65 -21.81
#